data_AF-A0A8T4ZCD3-F1
#
_entry.id   AF-A0A8T4ZCD3-F1
#
_cell.length_a   1.000
_cell.length_b   1.000
_cell.length_c   1.000
_cell.angle_alpha   90.00
_cell.angle_beta   90.00
_cell.angle_gamma   90.00
#
_symmetry.space_group_name_H-M   'P 1'
#
loop_
_entity.id
_entity.type
_entity.pdbx_description
1 polymer ?
#
loop_
_entity_poly.entity_id
_entity_poly.type
_entity_poly.pdbx_seq_one_letter_code
_entity_poly.pdbx_strand_id
1 'polypeptide(L)'
;MLGYEYFNRWDIVIVDIAIFSVFLLSLSFRDKHARRAGGLYFGFITSLFLEMYGIPLTVYMLSAYFGGLPSTYWRGHLLGVLGFVLGSAILASGLYLIVAGWKAVYLARGRLVDSGVYGWVRHPQYLGFILVTL
;
A
#
# COMPACT_ATOMS: atom_id res chain seq x y z
N MET A 1 21.43 14.06 -1.41
CA MET A 1 20.36 15.01 -1.07
C MET A 1 19.10 14.56 -1.81
N LEU A 2 18.34 13.62 -1.25
CA LEU A 2 17.04 13.18 -1.78
C LEU A 2 16.02 13.65 -0.73
N GLY A 3 15.63 14.92 -0.84
CA GLY A 3 14.82 15.60 0.16
C GLY A 3 13.33 15.40 -0.12
N TYR A 4 12.58 14.97 0.88
CA TYR A 4 11.15 15.27 1.12
C TYR A 4 10.14 15.27 -0.05
N GLU A 5 10.38 14.62 -1.19
CA GLU A 5 9.51 14.69 -2.38
C GLU A 5 8.11 14.05 -2.22
N TYR A 6 7.78 13.45 -1.07
CA TYR A 6 6.54 12.71 -0.87
C TYR A 6 5.56 13.33 0.15
N PHE A 7 6.03 14.18 1.06
CA PHE A 7 5.17 14.87 2.03
C PHE A 7 4.88 16.29 1.55
N ASN A 8 3.77 16.90 2.00
CA ASN A 8 3.33 18.23 1.56
C ASN A 8 2.97 18.30 0.06
N ARG A 9 2.58 17.16 -0.53
CA ARG A 9 2.16 16.99 -1.92
C ARG A 9 0.67 17.33 -2.09
N TRP A 10 0.32 18.58 -1.82
CA TRP A 10 -1.08 19.05 -1.91
C TRP A 10 -1.68 18.90 -3.31
N ASP A 11 -0.83 18.93 -4.33
CA ASP A 11 -1.17 18.61 -5.71
C ASP A 11 -1.79 17.20 -5.83
N ILE A 12 -1.14 16.17 -5.26
CA ILE A 12 -1.69 14.81 -5.26
C ILE A 12 -2.91 14.70 -4.37
N VAL A 13 -2.87 15.28 -3.17
CA VAL A 13 -3.99 15.23 -2.22
C VAL A 13 -5.28 15.67 -2.91
N ILE A 14 -5.23 16.81 -3.61
CA ILE A 14 -6.41 17.36 -4.30
C ILE A 14 -6.83 16.43 -5.45
N VAL A 15 -5.87 15.95 -6.25
CA VAL A 15 -6.16 15.07 -7.39
C VAL A 15 -6.79 13.75 -6.94
N ASP A 16 -6.23 13.09 -5.93
CA ASP A 16 -6.76 11.82 -5.43
C ASP A 16 -8.11 12.00 -4.73
N ILE A 17 -8.28 13.04 -3.91
CA ILE A 17 -9.60 13.35 -3.35
C ILE A 17 -10.62 13.56 -4.47
N ALA A 18 -10.27 14.30 -5.52
CA ALA A 18 -11.18 14.54 -6.64
C ALA A 18 -11.53 13.23 -7.36
N ILE A 19 -10.54 12.44 -7.77
CA ILE A 19 -10.73 11.17 -8.51
C ILE A 19 -11.60 10.20 -7.71
N PHE A 20 -11.28 9.96 -6.44
CA PHE A 20 -12.04 9.01 -5.62
C PHE A 20 -13.42 9.56 -5.25
N SER A 21 -13.56 10.88 -5.08
CA SER A 21 -14.86 11.50 -4.82
C SER A 21 -15.79 11.53 -6.03
N VAL A 22 -15.31 11.30 -7.26
CA VAL A 22 -16.19 11.13 -8.44
C VAL A 22 -17.21 10.00 -8.20
N PHE A 23 -16.87 8.99 -7.41
CA PHE A 23 -17.80 7.91 -7.06
C PHE A 23 -19.08 8.42 -6.38
N LEU A 24 -19.02 9.55 -5.69
CA LEU A 24 -20.19 10.19 -5.07
C LEU A 24 -21.22 10.63 -6.11
N LEU A 25 -20.80 10.99 -7.33
CA LEU A 25 -21.73 11.35 -8.41
C LEU A 25 -22.65 10.19 -8.81
N SER A 26 -22.21 8.95 -8.59
CA SER A 26 -23.03 7.75 -8.85
C SER A 26 -24.08 7.49 -7.76
N LEU A 27 -24.03 8.19 -6.62
CA LEU A 27 -24.95 7.96 -5.52
C LEU A 27 -26.19 8.85 -5.64
N SER A 28 -27.37 8.28 -5.38
CA SER A 28 -28.61 9.02 -5.33
C SER A 28 -28.77 9.71 -3.98
N PHE A 29 -28.57 11.04 -3.93
CA PHE A 29 -28.65 11.84 -2.69
C PHE A 29 -30.08 12.21 -2.24
N ARG A 30 -31.08 11.46 -2.71
CA ARG A 30 -32.50 11.75 -2.45
C ARG A 30 -32.83 11.69 -0.95
N ASP A 31 -32.31 10.69 -0.25
CA ASP A 31 -32.63 10.47 1.16
C ASP A 31 -31.60 11.08 2.11
N LYS A 32 -32.08 11.45 3.32
CA LYS A 32 -31.23 11.98 4.40
C LYS A 32 -30.12 10.98 4.79
N HIS A 33 -30.39 9.68 4.70
CA HIS A 33 -29.40 8.63 4.94
C HIS A 33 -28.33 8.58 3.86
N ALA A 34 -28.70 8.68 2.58
CA ALA A 34 -27.77 8.71 1.46
C ALA A 34 -26.82 9.92 1.52
N ARG A 35 -27.33 11.10 1.90
CA ARG A 35 -26.49 12.30 2.11
C ARG A 35 -25.49 12.14 3.25
N ARG A 36 -25.91 11.52 4.36
CA ARG A 36 -25.02 11.25 5.50
C ARG A 36 -23.93 10.24 5.14
N ALA A 37 -24.28 9.17 4.44
CA ALA A 37 -23.33 8.16 3.99
C ALA A 37 -22.30 8.76 3.00
N GLY A 38 -22.76 9.58 2.04
CA GLY A 38 -21.86 10.28 1.11
C GLY A 38 -20.93 11.26 1.81
N GLY A 39 -21.41 12.01 2.80
CA GLY A 39 -20.57 12.89 3.63
C GLY A 39 -19.52 12.12 4.44
N LEU A 40 -19.89 10.96 5.02
CA LEU A 40 -18.95 10.10 5.74
C LEU A 40 -17.87 9.54 4.81
N TYR A 41 -18.27 9.08 3.63
CA TYR A 41 -17.34 8.61 2.59
C TYR A 41 -16.38 9.73 2.17
N PHE A 42 -16.90 10.92 1.86
CA PHE A 42 -16.07 12.06 1.47
C PHE A 42 -15.08 12.46 2.57
N GLY A 43 -15.53 12.50 3.83
CA GLY A 43 -14.68 12.76 4.97
C GLY A 43 -13.58 11.72 5.15
N PHE A 44 -13.91 10.44 4.98
CA PHE A 44 -12.94 9.35 5.03
C PHE A 44 -11.89 9.46 3.91
N ILE A 45 -12.30 9.64 2.66
CA ILE A 45 -11.41 9.82 1.50
C ILE A 45 -10.49 11.02 1.72
N THR A 46 -11.05 12.14 2.17
CA THR A 46 -10.28 13.35 2.48
C THR A 46 -9.24 13.06 3.56
N SER A 47 -9.65 12.47 4.70
CA SER A 47 -8.73 12.15 5.80
C SER A 47 -7.61 11.20 5.36
N LEU A 48 -7.92 10.17 4.57
CA LEU A 48 -6.97 9.16 4.11
C LEU A 48 -5.87 9.78 3.25
N PHE A 49 -6.24 10.59 2.24
CA PHE A 49 -5.25 11.19 1.35
C PHE A 49 -4.49 12.36 2.00
N LEU A 50 -5.14 13.10 2.90
CA LEU A 50 -4.48 14.11 3.73
C LEU A 50 -3.38 13.49 4.60
N GLU A 51 -3.66 12.32 5.18
CA GLU A 51 -2.70 11.59 6.01
C GLU A 51 -1.57 10.96 5.18
N MET A 52 -1.87 10.48 3.97
CA MET A 52 -0.89 9.77 3.13
C MET A 52 0.09 10.71 2.42
N TYR A 53 -0.38 11.84 1.88
CA TYR A 53 0.43 12.74 1.04
C TYR A 53 0.60 14.16 1.61
N GLY A 54 -0.27 14.55 2.54
CA GLY A 54 -0.19 15.84 3.22
C GLY A 54 0.82 15.80 4.38
N ILE A 55 0.31 16.02 5.59
CA ILE A 55 1.08 15.93 6.83
C ILE A 55 0.34 14.90 7.71
N PRO A 56 0.91 13.71 7.94
CA PRO A 56 0.24 12.68 8.73
C PRO A 56 -0.07 13.24 10.12
N LEU A 57 -1.35 13.25 10.52
CA LEU A 57 -1.77 13.82 11.80
C LEU A 57 -1.04 13.16 12.98
N THR A 58 -0.85 11.85 12.89
CA THR A 58 -0.11 11.07 13.87
C THR A 58 1.35 11.55 14.01
N VAL A 59 2.02 11.85 12.89
CA VAL A 59 3.38 12.41 12.89
C VAL A 59 3.37 13.85 13.43
N TYR A 60 2.38 14.67 13.07
CA TYR A 60 2.22 16.01 13.62
C TYR A 60 2.06 15.99 15.14
N MET A 61 1.19 15.14 15.68
CA MET A 61 0.98 14.98 17.13
C MET A 61 2.23 14.47 17.85
N LEU A 62 2.92 13.48 17.29
CA LEU A 62 4.14 12.91 17.89
C LEU A 62 5.34 13.85 17.78
N SER A 63 5.40 14.70 16.74
CA SER A 63 6.49 15.67 16.56
C SER A 63 6.59 16.68 17.71
N ALA A 64 5.47 17.02 18.34
CA ALA A 64 5.42 17.89 19.51
C ALA A 64 6.07 17.22 20.74
N TYR A 65 5.99 15.89 20.86
CA TYR A 65 6.58 15.13 21.96
C TYR A 65 8.07 14.78 21.70
N PHE A 66 8.42 14.47 20.46
CA PHE A 66 9.78 14.06 20.07
C PHE A 66 10.68 15.22 19.57
N GLY A 67 10.19 16.45 19.59
CA GLY A 67 11.00 17.66 19.33
C GLY A 67 11.24 17.97 17.84
N GLY A 68 10.39 17.49 16.94
CA GLY A 68 10.43 17.87 15.52
C GLY A 68 9.99 16.78 14.55
N LEU A 69 9.81 17.16 13.28
CA LEU A 69 9.53 16.24 12.18
C LEU A 69 10.82 15.50 11.76
N PRO A 70 10.81 14.16 11.59
CA PRO A 70 11.97 13.43 11.10
C PRO A 70 12.39 13.95 9.72
N SER A 71 13.68 14.23 9.55
CA SER A 71 14.21 14.88 8.35
C SER A 71 14.29 13.99 7.09
N THR A 72 13.85 12.74 7.19
CA THR A 72 13.93 11.75 6.11
C THR A 72 12.82 10.71 6.27
N TYR A 73 12.17 10.35 5.16
CA TYR A 73 11.12 9.32 5.06
C TYR A 73 11.47 8.01 5.79
N TRP A 74 12.73 7.56 5.70
CA TRP A 74 13.21 6.35 6.36
C TRP A 74 13.26 6.40 7.89
N ARG A 75 13.29 7.60 8.49
CA ARG A 75 13.22 7.76 9.96
C ARG A 75 11.77 7.83 10.47
N GLY A 76 10.79 7.94 9.57
CA GLY A 76 9.36 7.99 9.90
C GLY A 76 8.70 6.61 10.02
N HIS A 77 9.32 5.56 9.47
CA HIS A 77 8.86 4.18 9.64
C HIS A 77 9.35 3.60 10.96
N LEU A 78 8.48 2.90 11.69
CA LEU A 78 8.77 2.33 13.02
C LEU A 78 10.08 1.53 13.06
N LEU A 79 10.41 0.81 11.98
CA LEU A 79 11.61 -0.02 11.85
C LEU A 79 12.69 0.58 10.92
N GLY A 80 12.44 1.76 10.34
CA GLY A 80 13.32 2.47 9.41
C GLY A 80 14.00 1.59 8.35
N VAL A 81 15.34 1.63 8.30
CA VAL A 81 16.15 0.89 7.31
C VAL A 81 15.94 -0.63 7.42
N LEU A 82 15.76 -1.16 8.63
CA LEU A 82 15.51 -2.59 8.81
C LEU A 82 14.16 -2.98 8.18
N GLY A 83 13.13 -2.16 8.38
CA GLY A 83 11.82 -2.37 7.74
C GLY A 83 11.91 -2.34 6.21
N PHE A 84 12.69 -1.41 5.66
CA PHE A 84 12.91 -1.34 4.21
C PHE A 84 13.64 -2.58 3.66
N VAL A 85 14.70 -3.03 4.32
CA VAL A 85 15.46 -4.22 3.89
C VAL A 85 14.60 -5.48 3.99
N LEU A 86 13.86 -5.64 5.09
CA LEU A 86 12.97 -6.79 5.29
C LEU A 86 11.83 -6.79 4.27
N GLY A 87 11.14 -5.67 4.08
CA GLY A 87 10.08 -5.53 3.07
C GLY A 87 10.59 -5.80 1.66
N SER A 88 11.77 -5.28 1.31
CA SER A 88 12.39 -5.54 0.01
C SER A 88 12.74 -7.02 -0.18
N ALA A 89 13.24 -7.68 0.85
CA ALA A 89 13.53 -9.11 0.83
C ALA A 89 12.25 -9.95 0.68
N ILE A 90 11.19 -9.59 1.41
CA ILE A 90 9.87 -10.23 1.31
C ILE A 90 9.33 -10.07 -0.12
N LEU A 91 9.31 -8.85 -0.66
CA LEU A 91 8.86 -8.56 -2.02
C LEU A 91 9.65 -9.36 -3.07
N ALA A 92 10.98 -9.36 -2.97
CA ALA A 92 11.85 -10.09 -3.89
C ALA A 92 11.60 -11.61 -3.82
N SER A 93 11.41 -12.15 -2.61
CA SER A 93 11.07 -13.56 -2.43
C SER A 93 9.70 -13.91 -3.02
N GLY A 94 8.71 -13.02 -2.87
CA GLY A 94 7.38 -13.21 -3.44
C GLY A 94 7.41 -13.22 -4.97
N LEU A 95 8.11 -12.26 -5.58
CA LEU A 95 8.35 -12.21 -7.03
C LEU A 95 9.06 -13.48 -7.53
N TYR A 96 10.10 -13.92 -6.83
CA TYR A 96 10.81 -15.15 -7.17
C TYR A 96 9.87 -16.37 -7.18
N LEU A 97 9.03 -16.53 -6.15
CA LEU A 97 8.09 -17.65 -6.06
C LEU A 97 7.04 -17.64 -7.18
N ILE A 98 6.53 -16.46 -7.54
CA ILE A 98 5.58 -16.31 -8.66
C ILE A 98 6.24 -16.77 -9.97
N VAL A 99 7.42 -16.23 -10.28
CA VAL A 99 8.15 -16.53 -11.53
C VAL A 99 8.57 -18.00 -11.59
N ALA A 100 9.16 -18.52 -10.52
CA ALA A 100 9.60 -19.91 -10.45
C ALA A 100 8.43 -20.88 -10.54
N GLY A 101 7.32 -20.60 -9.85
CA GLY A 101 6.10 -21.39 -9.92
C GLY A 101 5.51 -21.41 -11.33
N TRP A 102 5.36 -20.25 -11.96
CA TRP A 102 4.86 -20.16 -13.34
C TRP A 102 5.74 -20.89 -14.34
N LYS A 103 7.06 -20.68 -14.27
CA LYS A 103 8.02 -21.34 -15.16
C LYS A 103 7.92 -22.86 -15.04
N ALA A 104 7.81 -23.40 -13.83
CA ALA A 104 7.72 -24.82 -13.59
C ALA A 104 6.44 -25.44 -14.18
N VAL A 105 5.27 -24.82 -13.96
CA VAL A 105 3.98 -25.28 -14.54
C VAL A 105 3.98 -25.16 -16.06
N TYR A 106 4.49 -24.05 -16.60
CA TYR A 106 4.57 -23.81 -18.04
C TYR A 106 5.40 -24.89 -18.75
N LEU A 107 6.56 -25.24 -18.19
CA LEU A 107 7.45 -26.26 -18.74
C LEU A 107 6.90 -27.68 -18.59
N ALA A 108 6.06 -27.93 -17.59
CA ALA A 108 5.50 -29.25 -17.32
C ALA A 108 4.48 -29.72 -18.38
N ARG A 109 3.94 -28.80 -19.20
CA ARG A 109 3.02 -29.09 -20.31
C ARG A 109 1.88 -30.06 -19.93
N GLY A 110 1.26 -29.82 -18.77
CA GLY A 110 0.13 -30.62 -18.27
C GLY A 110 0.50 -31.84 -17.41
N ARG A 111 1.80 -32.06 -17.13
CA ARG A 111 2.25 -33.05 -16.14
C ARG A 111 2.30 -32.44 -14.74
N LEU A 112 2.16 -33.28 -13.72
CA LEU A 112 2.32 -32.86 -12.33
C LEU A 112 3.76 -32.41 -12.07
N VAL A 113 3.92 -31.28 -11.37
CA VAL A 113 5.21 -30.78 -10.90
C VAL A 113 5.30 -30.96 -9.40
N ASP A 114 6.27 -31.75 -8.96
CA ASP A 114 6.53 -32.06 -7.55
C ASP A 114 7.98 -31.77 -7.14
N SER A 115 8.81 -31.27 -8.06
CA SER A 115 10.22 -30.96 -7.82
C SER A 115 10.50 -29.45 -7.78
N GLY A 116 11.67 -29.07 -7.24
CA GLY A 116 12.04 -27.67 -7.05
C GLY A 116 11.17 -27.00 -5.98
N VAL A 117 10.67 -25.79 -6.26
CA VAL A 117 9.83 -25.02 -5.31
C VAL A 117 8.54 -25.77 -4.95
N TYR A 118 7.99 -26.54 -5.90
CA TYR A 118 6.80 -27.36 -5.69
C TYR A 118 6.99 -28.53 -4.72
N GLY A 119 8.24 -28.95 -4.47
CA GLY A 119 8.54 -29.97 -3.46
C GLY A 119 8.43 -29.48 -2.03
N TRP A 120 8.52 -28.16 -1.82
CA TRP A 120 8.42 -27.53 -0.50
C TRP A 120 7.03 -26.94 -0.25
N VAL A 121 6.44 -26.32 -1.27
CA VAL A 121 5.15 -25.61 -1.17
C VAL A 121 4.27 -26.01 -2.34
N ARG A 122 3.05 -26.49 -2.07
CA ARG A 122 2.10 -26.95 -3.11
C ARG A 122 1.60 -25.84 -4.03
N HIS A 123 1.56 -24.61 -3.53
CA HIS A 123 1.09 -23.44 -4.27
C HIS A 123 2.04 -22.25 -4.12
N PRO A 124 3.24 -22.31 -4.73
CA PRO A 124 4.24 -21.27 -4.57
C PRO A 124 3.79 -19.92 -5.14
N GLN A 125 2.93 -19.91 -6.16
CA GLN A 125 2.37 -18.67 -6.71
C GLN A 125 1.50 -17.93 -5.70
N TYR A 126 0.58 -18.63 -5.02
CA TYR A 126 -0.30 -17.99 -4.05
C TYR A 126 0.49 -17.45 -2.87
N LEU A 127 1.48 -18.22 -2.40
CA LEU A 127 2.41 -17.72 -1.39
C LEU A 127 3.16 -16.47 -1.89
N GLY A 128 3.63 -16.50 -3.13
CA GLY A 128 4.29 -15.35 -3.74
C GLY A 128 3.41 -14.11 -3.84
N PHE A 129 2.14 -14.26 -4.24
CA PHE A 129 1.18 -13.15 -4.25
C PHE A 129 0.93 -12.58 -2.87
N ILE A 130 0.75 -13.43 -1.85
CA ILE A 130 0.58 -12.99 -0.46
C ILE A 130 1.80 -12.18 0.00
N LEU A 131 3.02 -12.65 -0.30
CA LEU A 131 4.25 -11.96 0.08
C LEU A 131 4.44 -10.62 -0.65
N VAL A 132 4.02 -10.51 -1.91
CA VAL A 132 4.09 -9.25 -2.67
C VAL A 132 3.11 -8.20 -2.13
N THR A 133 1.97 -8.64 -1.57
CA THR A 133 0.97 -7.74 -0.99
C THR A 133 1.22 -7.33 0.45
N LEU A 134 2.28 -7.85 1.07
CA LEU A 134 2.66 -7.58 2.47
C LEU A 134 3.56 -6.33 2.57
#